data_AF-A0A0D8IZE1-F1
#
_entry.id   AF-A0A0D8IZE1-F1
#
_cell.length_a   1.000
_cell.length_b   1.000
_cell.length_c   1.000
_cell.angle_alpha   90.00
_cell.angle_beta   90.00
_cell.angle_gamma   90.00
#
_symmetry.space_group_name_H-M   'P 1'
#
loop_
_entity.id
_entity.type
_entity.pdbx_description
1 polymer ?
#
loop_
_entity_poly.entity_id
_entity_poly.type
_entity_poly.pdbx_seq_one_letter_code
_entity_poly.pdbx_strand_id
1 'polypeptide(L)'
;MGSYPDEFPFGIMEVVNLLNLRIRRQQANSVYVDCPFCGDRRGKMNVNFQKNVWRCNYCGKYGGMLALYAEFNHTTTSDAYWEIAEALCDNIQEEHARSGNGAHQQPASTGSPPLGTRTAAAAHSFSEREMVPQSDKASPAEIHQTLSLLLSQLSLRPAHREHLRSPKRGLSDKQIDALGFKSTPPPFLCRSITDRLIRQGCKVQGVPGFYRDDNGHWTMAFYKKTAGILIPAIGFDGRIQGFQIMLDVPLKNKDDPPEKTGAKYIWFSSSSKRDGAGSGSPVHLVGDPSARVVYVIEGLLKADISHCLTGRTFAAIAGANNTGPLDALFAILAQNGTEEIIEAHDMDKYNNNMTMAGASKIYLTARKHGMNCRRLTWNPNYKGFDDWQLALRRENQRQREIEKLSFKEQYLCGLCELAHIEDCTEQWQHRAEQNVSLTEYLGLTQEEHEIFLRCGRDALAGLLEPQRRKQRFVLYQLQLDEQKAIPFAFKDITALEDAGYEQPPAALYYVAGAGEIYCPAGQADDALLKRLFADCREHLPEGCRGRPMTLSDVVELDHGARRDYYYVNGQEQFKRVKFSPMLAKKA
;
A
#
# COMPACT_ATOMS: atom_id res chain seq x y z
N MET A 1 -4.27 8.37 -47.73
CA MET A 1 -3.03 7.56 -47.63
C MET A 1 -1.87 8.51 -47.72
N GLY A 2 -1.08 8.59 -46.66
CA GLY A 2 0.22 9.27 -46.61
C GLY A 2 1.02 8.52 -45.56
N SER A 3 1.97 7.73 -46.02
CA SER A 3 2.87 6.87 -45.25
C SER A 3 3.74 7.71 -44.31
N TYR A 4 3.68 7.42 -43.01
CA TYR A 4 4.69 7.88 -42.05
C TYR A 4 6.04 7.26 -42.43
N PRO A 5 7.16 8.00 -42.40
CA PRO A 5 8.46 7.43 -42.71
C PRO A 5 8.88 6.45 -41.61
N ASP A 6 9.40 5.32 -42.08
CA ASP A 6 9.92 4.18 -41.32
C ASP A 6 11.07 4.56 -40.37
N GLU A 7 11.05 3.89 -39.20
CA GLU A 7 12.08 3.72 -38.17
C GLU A 7 13.07 4.87 -37.87
N PHE A 8 12.96 5.41 -36.66
CA PHE A 8 13.99 6.25 -36.08
C PHE A 8 15.37 5.54 -36.10
N PRO A 9 16.48 6.26 -36.31
CA PRO A 9 17.82 5.68 -36.43
C PRO A 9 18.39 5.12 -35.11
N PHE A 10 17.64 5.23 -34.01
CA PHE A 10 17.98 4.75 -32.68
C PHE A 10 16.69 4.38 -31.94
N GLY A 11 16.79 3.46 -30.99
CA GLY A 11 15.70 3.08 -30.10
C GLY A 11 15.84 3.69 -28.71
N ILE A 12 14.88 3.34 -27.85
CA ILE A 12 14.87 3.83 -26.46
C ILE A 12 16.03 3.28 -25.61
N MET A 13 16.68 2.18 -26.01
CA MET A 13 17.81 1.62 -25.26
C MET A 13 19.09 2.43 -25.46
N GLU A 14 19.29 2.96 -26.66
CA GLU A 14 20.36 3.92 -26.97
C GLU A 14 20.18 5.16 -26.10
N VAL A 15 18.94 5.66 -25.95
CA VAL A 15 18.61 6.76 -25.04
C VAL A 15 18.87 6.39 -23.58
N VAL A 16 18.47 5.20 -23.13
CA VAL A 16 18.76 4.71 -21.76
C VAL A 16 20.26 4.70 -21.46
N ASN A 17 21.07 4.24 -22.42
CA ASN A 17 22.53 4.18 -22.29
C ASN A 17 23.14 5.59 -22.31
N LEU A 18 22.69 6.44 -23.24
CA LEU A 18 23.15 7.82 -23.37
C LEU A 18 22.90 8.63 -22.08
N LEU A 19 21.73 8.41 -21.47
CA LEU A 19 21.35 9.01 -20.18
C LEU A 19 21.96 8.29 -18.97
N ASN A 20 22.76 7.23 -19.18
CA ASN A 20 23.39 6.41 -18.13
C ASN A 20 22.40 5.91 -17.05
N LEU A 21 21.18 5.54 -17.47
CA LEU A 21 20.16 5.10 -16.51
C LEU A 21 20.50 3.71 -15.98
N ARG A 22 20.57 3.59 -14.65
CA ARG A 22 20.92 2.31 -13.98
C ARG A 22 19.83 1.26 -14.18
N ILE A 23 20.16 0.20 -14.93
CA ILE A 23 19.31 -0.97 -15.12
C ILE A 23 19.32 -1.84 -13.86
N ARG A 24 18.15 -2.05 -13.25
CA ARG A 24 17.97 -2.87 -12.04
C ARG A 24 17.49 -4.28 -12.35
N ARG A 25 16.68 -4.45 -13.39
CA ARG A 25 16.13 -5.74 -13.79
C ARG A 25 15.84 -5.76 -15.28
N GLN A 26 16.28 -6.81 -15.96
CA GLN A 26 16.02 -7.02 -17.37
C GLN A 26 14.90 -8.04 -17.60
N GLN A 27 14.06 -7.77 -18.60
CA GLN A 27 13.04 -8.66 -19.14
C GLN A 27 13.25 -8.81 -20.65
N ALA A 28 12.51 -9.72 -21.29
CA ALA A 28 12.71 -10.04 -22.72
C ALA A 28 12.45 -8.85 -23.67
N ASN A 29 11.51 -7.95 -23.34
CA ASN A 29 11.15 -6.78 -24.16
C ASN A 29 11.16 -5.45 -23.39
N SER A 30 11.62 -5.46 -22.13
CA SER A 30 11.71 -4.25 -21.31
C SER A 30 12.81 -4.34 -20.27
N VAL A 31 13.27 -3.18 -19.81
CA VAL A 31 14.15 -3.06 -18.64
C VAL A 31 13.47 -2.23 -17.56
N TYR A 32 13.71 -2.59 -16.31
CA TYR A 32 13.34 -1.78 -15.16
C TYR A 32 14.56 -1.01 -14.69
N VAL A 33 14.48 0.31 -14.74
CA VAL A 33 15.57 1.25 -14.43
C VAL A 33 15.19 2.16 -13.25
N ASP A 34 16.20 2.77 -12.64
CA ASP A 34 15.98 3.86 -11.69
C ASP A 34 15.38 5.07 -12.43
N CYS A 35 14.31 5.64 -11.88
CA CYS A 35 13.62 6.73 -12.55
C CYS A 35 14.41 8.03 -12.35
N PRO A 36 14.88 8.71 -13.41
CA PRO A 36 15.67 9.93 -13.25
C PRO A 36 14.85 11.11 -12.72
N PHE A 37 13.52 11.07 -12.87
CA PHE A 37 12.65 12.21 -12.58
C PHE A 37 12.12 12.29 -11.15
N CYS A 38 12.12 11.18 -10.42
CA CYS A 38 11.52 11.13 -9.07
C CYS A 38 12.48 10.62 -7.99
N GLY A 39 13.75 10.38 -8.34
CA GLY A 39 14.76 9.91 -7.40
C GLY A 39 14.55 8.48 -6.88
N ASP A 40 13.51 7.76 -7.33
CA ASP A 40 13.27 6.38 -6.91
C ASP A 40 14.34 5.44 -7.48
N ARG A 41 15.15 4.87 -6.58
CA ARG A 41 16.24 3.94 -6.91
C ARG A 41 15.83 2.46 -6.80
N ARG A 42 14.53 2.17 -6.77
CA ARG A 42 14.00 0.81 -6.59
C ARG A 42 13.68 0.12 -7.92
N GLY A 43 14.12 0.68 -9.05
CA GLY A 43 13.87 0.11 -10.38
C GLY A 43 12.39 0.08 -10.75
N LYS A 44 11.62 1.15 -10.47
CA LYS A 44 10.17 1.18 -10.72
C LYS A 44 9.79 1.67 -12.11
N MET A 45 10.74 2.21 -12.89
CA MET A 45 10.49 2.67 -14.26
C MET A 45 10.68 1.53 -15.25
N ASN A 46 9.61 1.16 -15.95
CA ASN A 46 9.67 0.22 -17.06
C ASN A 46 9.98 0.99 -18.34
N VAL A 47 11.03 0.59 -19.06
CA VAL A 47 11.35 1.02 -20.41
C VAL A 47 11.10 -0.17 -21.32
N ASN A 48 10.09 -0.07 -22.18
CA ASN A 48 9.75 -1.09 -23.16
C ASN A 48 10.41 -0.74 -24.49
N PHE A 49 11.47 -1.49 -24.82
CA PHE A 49 12.29 -1.24 -26.00
C PHE A 49 11.69 -1.82 -27.29
N GLN A 50 10.63 -2.62 -27.19
CA GLN A 50 9.85 -3.03 -28.36
C GLN A 50 8.87 -1.93 -28.80
N LYS A 51 8.27 -1.22 -27.84
CA LYS A 51 7.28 -0.17 -28.09
C LYS A 51 7.90 1.23 -28.14
N ASN A 52 9.20 1.36 -27.88
CA ASN A 52 9.92 2.63 -27.70
C ASN A 52 9.21 3.60 -26.73
N VAL A 53 8.63 3.05 -25.66
CA VAL A 53 7.96 3.82 -24.60
C VAL A 53 8.49 3.47 -23.23
N TRP A 54 8.39 4.43 -22.32
CA TRP A 54 8.70 4.24 -20.91
C TRP A 54 7.52 4.67 -20.04
N ARG A 55 7.43 4.08 -18.86
CA ARG A 55 6.51 4.49 -17.80
C ARG A 55 7.11 4.22 -16.44
N CYS A 56 7.16 5.26 -15.61
CA CYS A 56 7.48 5.10 -14.20
C CYS A 56 6.26 4.61 -13.41
N ASN A 57 6.33 3.41 -12.85
CA ASN A 57 5.25 2.88 -12.00
C ASN A 57 5.24 3.53 -10.61
N TYR A 58 6.25 4.33 -10.28
CA TYR A 58 6.28 5.12 -9.05
C TYR A 58 5.71 6.52 -9.31
N CYS A 59 6.37 7.35 -10.13
CA CYS A 59 5.94 8.73 -10.35
C CYS A 59 4.81 8.91 -11.38
N GLY A 60 4.50 7.87 -12.16
CA GLY A 60 3.44 7.90 -13.16
C GLY A 60 3.78 8.66 -14.44
N LYS A 61 4.95 9.31 -14.55
CA LYS A 61 5.43 9.89 -15.81
C LYS A 61 5.63 8.79 -16.85
N TYR A 62 5.39 9.11 -18.11
CA TYR A 62 5.48 8.20 -19.25
C TYR A 62 5.73 8.98 -20.53
N GLY A 63 6.22 8.31 -21.56
CA GLY A 63 6.44 8.92 -22.86
C GLY A 63 7.13 7.98 -23.85
N GLY A 64 7.38 8.49 -25.06
CA GLY A 64 8.27 7.84 -26.02
C GLY A 64 9.74 8.10 -25.71
N MET A 65 10.64 7.55 -26.52
CA MET A 65 12.09 7.71 -26.35
C MET A 65 12.57 9.17 -26.42
N LEU A 66 12.03 9.99 -27.33
CA LEU A 66 12.39 11.42 -27.41
C LEU A 66 11.93 12.19 -26.18
N ALA A 67 10.74 11.86 -25.66
CA ALA A 67 10.23 12.47 -24.44
C ALA A 67 11.09 12.11 -23.21
N LEU A 68 11.69 10.91 -23.18
CA LEU A 68 12.61 10.52 -22.10
C LEU A 68 13.83 11.45 -22.06
N TYR A 69 14.46 11.67 -23.22
CA TYR A 69 15.64 12.52 -23.34
C TYR A 69 15.31 14.00 -23.13
N ALA A 70 14.25 14.48 -23.78
CA ALA A 70 13.79 15.86 -23.70
C ALA A 70 13.50 16.27 -22.24
N GLU A 71 12.79 15.41 -21.51
CA GLU A 71 12.44 15.69 -20.12
C GLU A 71 13.64 15.59 -19.17
N PHE A 72 14.63 14.75 -19.48
CA PHE A 72 15.86 14.62 -18.69
C PHE A 72 16.79 15.82 -18.87
N ASN A 73 16.95 16.29 -20.12
CA ASN A 73 17.86 17.38 -20.47
C ASN A 73 17.18 18.76 -20.49
N HIS A 74 15.90 18.85 -20.14
CA HIS A 74 15.11 20.09 -20.17
C HIS A 74 15.08 20.76 -21.56
N THR A 75 15.00 19.95 -22.61
CA THR A 75 14.97 20.38 -24.02
C THR A 75 13.63 20.02 -24.68
N THR A 76 13.42 20.40 -25.94
CA THR A 76 12.19 20.03 -26.68
C THR A 76 12.32 18.63 -27.29
N THR A 77 11.21 18.00 -27.69
CA THR A 77 11.30 16.70 -28.39
C THR A 77 11.95 16.80 -29.77
N SER A 78 11.90 17.98 -30.39
CA SER A 78 12.55 18.25 -31.69
C SER A 78 14.06 18.37 -31.52
N ASP A 79 14.51 19.08 -30.50
CA ASP A 79 15.94 19.23 -30.18
C ASP A 79 16.53 17.92 -29.67
N ALA A 80 15.78 17.19 -28.83
CA ALA A 80 16.15 15.86 -28.35
C ALA A 80 16.47 14.89 -29.50
N TYR A 81 15.76 14.97 -30.64
CA TYR A 81 16.08 14.11 -31.78
C TYR A 81 17.49 14.39 -32.31
N TRP A 82 17.83 15.67 -32.52
CA TRP A 82 19.14 16.07 -33.05
C TRP A 82 20.26 15.82 -32.06
N GLU A 83 20.06 16.14 -30.77
CA GLU A 83 21.04 15.93 -29.70
C GLU A 83 21.37 14.43 -29.52
N ILE A 84 20.36 13.54 -29.59
CA ILE A 84 20.59 12.09 -29.54
C ILE A 84 21.33 11.61 -30.79
N ALA A 85 20.93 12.07 -31.98
CA ALA A 85 21.58 11.68 -33.23
C ALA A 85 23.06 12.09 -33.25
N GLU A 86 23.37 13.32 -32.84
CA GLU A 86 24.74 13.85 -32.74
C GLU A 86 25.57 13.05 -31.74
N ALA A 87 25.05 12.84 -30.52
CA ALA A 87 25.77 12.08 -29.48
C ALA A 87 26.02 10.62 -29.86
N LEU A 88 25.15 10.00 -30.67
CA LEU A 88 25.37 8.65 -31.19
C LEU A 88 26.37 8.63 -32.35
N CYS A 89 26.43 9.68 -33.18
CA CYS A 89 27.44 9.82 -34.23
C CYS A 89 28.86 10.04 -33.68
N ASP A 90 29.01 10.85 -32.62
CA ASP A 90 30.32 11.13 -32.02
C ASP A 90 30.94 9.90 -31.35
N ASN A 91 30.10 9.05 -30.72
CA ASN A 91 30.55 7.78 -30.13
C ASN A 91 31.09 6.80 -31.19
N ILE A 92 30.60 6.85 -32.43
CA ILE A 92 31.10 6.01 -33.54
C ILE A 92 32.47 6.51 -34.03
N GLN A 93 32.70 7.84 -34.02
CA GLN A 93 33.99 8.41 -34.42
C GLN A 93 35.10 8.14 -33.39
N GLU A 94 34.79 8.16 -32.09
CA GLU A 94 35.75 7.82 -31.03
C GLU A 94 36.12 6.32 -31.01
N GLU A 95 35.19 5.40 -31.29
CA GLU A 95 35.51 3.97 -31.41
C GLU A 95 36.36 3.65 -32.65
N HIS A 96 36.10 4.32 -33.78
CA HIS A 96 36.94 4.19 -34.98
C HIS A 96 38.35 4.75 -34.80
N ALA A 97 38.53 5.85 -34.05
CA ALA A 97 39.84 6.40 -33.74
C ALA A 97 40.68 5.48 -32.83
N ARG A 98 40.05 4.63 -32.02
CA ARG A 98 40.74 3.65 -31.15
C ARG A 98 41.11 2.33 -31.85
N SER A 99 40.60 2.08 -33.05
CA SER A 99 40.83 0.81 -33.80
C SER A 99 41.85 0.94 -34.95
N GLY A 100 42.38 2.14 -35.23
CA GLY A 100 43.35 2.39 -36.30
C GLY A 100 44.80 2.07 -35.91
N ASN A 101 45.36 1.00 -36.49
CA ASN A 101 46.77 0.62 -36.40
C ASN A 101 47.73 1.71 -36.91
N GLY A 102 48.72 2.09 -36.09
CA GLY A 102 49.86 2.91 -36.49
C GLY A 102 51.13 2.48 -35.72
N ALA A 103 52.07 1.87 -36.44
CA ALA A 103 53.28 1.24 -35.92
C ALA A 103 54.29 2.22 -35.30
N HIS A 104 54.91 1.86 -34.17
CA HIS A 104 56.19 2.43 -33.75
C HIS A 104 57.17 1.36 -33.26
N GLN A 105 58.38 1.43 -33.84
CA GLN A 105 59.58 0.72 -33.39
C GLN A 105 59.99 1.22 -32.00
N GLN A 106 60.38 0.28 -31.14
CA GLN A 106 61.01 0.48 -29.83
C GLN A 106 62.50 0.87 -29.99
N PRO A 107 63.15 1.57 -29.03
CA PRO A 107 63.62 0.87 -27.82
C PRO A 107 63.73 1.63 -26.47
N ALA A 108 63.78 0.78 -25.42
CA ALA A 108 64.56 0.85 -24.16
C ALA A 108 64.07 1.62 -22.90
N SER A 109 63.59 0.83 -21.91
CA SER A 109 63.92 0.80 -20.45
C SER A 109 64.30 2.10 -19.70
N THR A 110 63.65 2.49 -18.59
CA THR A 110 63.82 1.93 -17.22
C THR A 110 62.84 2.61 -16.21
N GLY A 111 62.42 1.90 -15.16
CA GLY A 111 61.97 2.48 -13.87
C GLY A 111 60.48 2.32 -13.48
N SER A 112 60.23 1.64 -12.35
CA SER A 112 58.92 1.40 -11.70
C SER A 112 58.39 2.62 -10.89
N PRO A 113 57.27 2.51 -10.12
CA PRO A 113 55.84 2.63 -10.47
C PRO A 113 55.17 3.88 -9.80
N PRO A 114 53.87 4.25 -10.00
CA PRO A 114 52.81 3.69 -9.13
C PRO A 114 51.34 3.68 -9.68
N LEU A 115 50.52 2.84 -9.03
CA LEU A 115 49.13 3.03 -8.59
C LEU A 115 48.03 3.50 -9.59
N GLY A 116 47.03 2.64 -9.81
CA GLY A 116 45.69 3.03 -10.25
C GLY A 116 45.06 2.11 -11.30
N THR A 117 44.60 0.93 -10.91
CA THR A 117 43.88 0.02 -11.82
C THR A 117 42.47 0.55 -12.09
N ARG A 118 42.34 1.47 -13.03
CA ARG A 118 41.10 1.70 -13.77
C ARG A 118 40.84 0.47 -14.63
N THR A 119 39.83 -0.30 -14.26
CA THR A 119 39.32 -1.42 -15.04
C THR A 119 38.88 -0.91 -16.41
N ALA A 120 39.55 -1.43 -17.44
CA ALA A 120 39.28 -1.17 -18.84
C ALA A 120 37.81 -1.47 -19.16
N ALA A 121 37.16 -0.52 -19.82
CA ALA A 121 35.87 -0.70 -20.45
C ALA A 121 36.00 -1.80 -21.51
N ALA A 122 35.36 -2.94 -21.24
CA ALA A 122 35.15 -3.96 -22.24
C ALA A 122 34.12 -3.43 -23.25
N ALA A 123 34.62 -3.04 -24.43
CA ALA A 123 33.81 -2.90 -25.63
C ALA A 123 33.17 -4.26 -25.94
N HIS A 124 31.91 -4.42 -25.56
CA HIS A 124 31.08 -5.50 -26.03
C HIS A 124 30.29 -4.98 -27.22
N SER A 125 30.66 -5.44 -28.41
CA SER A 125 29.82 -5.38 -29.60
C SER A 125 28.46 -6.02 -29.26
N PHE A 126 27.40 -5.21 -29.28
CA PHE A 126 26.05 -5.71 -29.14
C PHE A 126 25.69 -6.47 -30.42
N SER A 127 25.72 -7.81 -30.36
CA SER A 127 24.96 -8.59 -31.33
C SER A 127 23.50 -8.14 -31.25
N GLU A 128 22.86 -7.98 -32.40
CA GLU A 128 21.41 -7.80 -32.53
C GLU A 128 20.70 -8.69 -31.51
N ARG A 129 20.06 -8.07 -30.52
CA ARG A 129 19.38 -8.81 -29.45
C ARG A 129 18.11 -9.40 -30.07
N GLU A 130 18.09 -10.72 -30.29
CA GLU A 130 16.92 -11.42 -30.83
C GLU A 130 15.66 -11.10 -30.00
N MET A 131 14.72 -10.40 -30.64
CA MET A 131 13.45 -10.02 -30.06
C MET A 131 12.62 -11.28 -29.80
N VAL A 132 12.18 -11.51 -28.56
CA VAL A 132 11.27 -12.63 -28.24
C VAL A 132 9.88 -12.30 -28.80
N PRO A 133 9.37 -13.04 -29.81
CA PRO A 133 8.06 -12.76 -30.40
C PRO A 133 6.96 -12.76 -29.33
N GLN A 134 6.06 -11.78 -29.39
CA GLN A 134 4.87 -11.70 -28.53
C GLN A 134 3.62 -11.94 -29.37
N SER A 135 2.55 -12.44 -28.75
CA SER A 135 1.24 -12.55 -29.40
C SER A 135 0.37 -11.34 -29.08
N ASP A 136 -0.49 -10.96 -30.02
CA ASP A 136 -1.58 -10.03 -29.76
C ASP A 136 -2.51 -10.57 -28.68
N LYS A 137 -3.08 -9.66 -27.89
CA LYS A 137 -3.97 -10.03 -26.80
C LYS A 137 -5.25 -10.65 -27.39
N ALA A 138 -5.63 -11.81 -26.87
CA ALA A 138 -6.86 -12.50 -27.26
C ALA A 138 -8.10 -11.64 -26.92
N SER A 139 -9.23 -11.94 -27.55
CA SER A 139 -10.47 -11.20 -27.28
C SER A 139 -10.93 -11.39 -25.82
N PRO A 140 -11.70 -10.44 -25.24
CA PRO A 140 -12.22 -10.59 -23.87
C PRO A 140 -13.00 -11.89 -23.64
N ALA A 141 -13.73 -12.36 -24.66
CA ALA A 141 -14.47 -13.62 -24.60
C ALA A 141 -13.54 -14.86 -24.52
N GLU A 142 -12.52 -14.92 -25.36
CA GLU A 142 -11.54 -16.02 -25.36
C GLU A 142 -10.74 -16.04 -24.05
N ILE A 143 -10.33 -14.86 -23.56
CA ILE A 143 -9.64 -14.74 -22.26
C ILE A 143 -10.53 -15.30 -21.15
N HIS A 144 -11.78 -14.84 -21.07
CA HIS A 144 -12.71 -15.29 -20.04
C HIS A 144 -12.95 -16.79 -20.08
N GLN A 145 -13.20 -17.37 -21.26
CA GLN A 145 -13.42 -18.80 -21.42
C GLN A 145 -12.22 -19.61 -20.93
N THR A 146 -11.02 -19.28 -21.41
CA THR A 146 -9.79 -19.99 -21.06
C THR A 146 -9.48 -19.88 -19.57
N LEU A 147 -9.60 -18.69 -18.98
CA LEU A 147 -9.32 -18.47 -17.57
C LEU A 147 -10.37 -19.09 -16.65
N SER A 148 -11.64 -19.13 -17.06
CA SER A 148 -12.71 -19.82 -16.31
C SER A 148 -12.49 -21.33 -16.26
N LEU A 149 -12.17 -21.94 -17.40
CA LEU A 149 -11.85 -23.36 -17.48
C LEU A 149 -10.53 -23.71 -16.79
N LEU A 150 -9.58 -22.77 -16.70
CA LEU A 150 -8.41 -22.93 -15.86
C LEU A 150 -8.81 -22.98 -14.38
N LEU A 151 -9.62 -22.04 -13.88
CA LEU A 151 -10.05 -22.03 -12.48
C LEU A 151 -10.83 -23.29 -12.09
N SER A 152 -11.64 -23.85 -12.98
CA SER A 152 -12.38 -25.09 -12.71
C SER A 152 -11.49 -26.34 -12.55
N GLN A 153 -10.27 -26.29 -13.09
CA GLN A 153 -9.27 -27.36 -12.96
C GLN A 153 -8.35 -27.18 -11.74
N LEU A 154 -8.46 -26.07 -11.01
CA LEU A 154 -7.63 -25.77 -9.85
C LEU A 154 -8.43 -25.94 -8.56
N SER A 155 -7.72 -26.13 -7.46
CA SER A 155 -8.27 -26.15 -6.10
C SER A 155 -7.67 -25.03 -5.26
N LEU A 156 -8.36 -24.66 -4.18
CA LEU A 156 -7.80 -23.77 -3.16
C LEU A 156 -7.17 -24.61 -2.06
N ARG A 157 -5.85 -24.48 -1.86
CA ARG A 157 -5.11 -25.20 -0.81
C ARG A 157 -5.69 -24.87 0.58
N PRO A 158 -5.75 -25.84 1.52
CA PRO A 158 -6.28 -25.60 2.88
C PRO A 158 -5.62 -24.41 3.59
N ALA A 159 -4.29 -24.29 3.53
CA ALA A 159 -3.57 -23.18 4.12
C ALA A 159 -3.97 -21.81 3.53
N HIS A 160 -4.34 -21.77 2.25
CA HIS A 160 -4.79 -20.53 1.59
C HIS A 160 -6.22 -20.17 2.02
N ARG A 161 -7.09 -21.18 2.15
CA ARG A 161 -8.44 -21.00 2.69
C ARG A 161 -8.37 -20.51 4.14
N GLU A 162 -7.49 -21.06 4.96
CA GLU A 162 -7.24 -20.57 6.32
C GLU A 162 -6.71 -19.14 6.34
N HIS A 163 -5.77 -18.78 5.45
CA HIS A 163 -5.31 -17.40 5.32
C HIS A 163 -6.46 -16.43 5.01
N LEU A 164 -7.36 -16.79 4.08
CA LEU A 164 -8.53 -15.98 3.71
C LEU A 164 -9.59 -15.91 4.83
N ARG A 165 -9.68 -16.92 5.69
CA ARG A 165 -10.55 -16.92 6.89
C ARG A 165 -9.93 -16.19 8.08
N SER A 166 -8.62 -15.95 8.07
CA SER A 166 -7.90 -15.35 9.19
C SER A 166 -8.54 -14.04 9.64
N PRO A 167 -8.34 -13.60 10.89
CA PRO A 167 -8.84 -12.30 11.35
C PRO A 167 -8.40 -11.14 10.44
N LYS A 168 -7.27 -11.24 9.75
CA LYS A 168 -6.84 -10.19 8.83
C LYS A 168 -7.72 -10.04 7.59
N ARG A 169 -8.43 -11.10 7.18
CA ARG A 169 -9.21 -11.13 5.94
C ARG A 169 -10.71 -11.27 6.20
N GLY A 170 -11.09 -12.06 7.20
CA GLY A 170 -12.45 -12.15 7.72
C GLY A 170 -13.49 -12.70 6.74
N LEU A 171 -13.07 -13.44 5.70
CA LEU A 171 -14.00 -14.06 4.76
C LEU A 171 -14.54 -15.37 5.32
N SER A 172 -15.84 -15.63 5.11
CA SER A 172 -16.47 -16.94 5.36
C SER A 172 -16.21 -17.91 4.21
N ASP A 173 -16.38 -19.21 4.44
CA ASP A 173 -16.24 -20.23 3.38
C ASP A 173 -17.18 -19.98 2.20
N LYS A 174 -18.43 -19.57 2.47
CA LYS A 174 -19.39 -19.21 1.41
C LYS A 174 -18.90 -18.04 0.55
N GLN A 175 -18.30 -17.02 1.16
CA GLN A 175 -17.74 -15.88 0.43
C GLN A 175 -16.50 -16.29 -0.37
N ILE A 176 -15.61 -17.10 0.20
CA ILE A 176 -14.42 -17.63 -0.50
C ILE A 176 -14.84 -18.42 -1.74
N ASP A 177 -15.88 -19.25 -1.63
CA ASP A 177 -16.39 -20.06 -2.73
C ASP A 177 -17.04 -19.19 -3.81
N ALA A 178 -17.84 -18.18 -3.42
CA ALA A 178 -18.47 -17.24 -4.35
C ALA A 178 -17.45 -16.37 -5.11
N LEU A 179 -16.37 -15.93 -4.44
CA LEU A 179 -15.30 -15.14 -5.06
C LEU A 179 -14.37 -15.98 -5.95
N GLY A 180 -14.44 -17.30 -5.86
CA GLY A 180 -13.78 -18.20 -6.80
C GLY A 180 -12.27 -18.30 -6.67
N PHE A 181 -11.67 -17.91 -5.53
CA PHE A 181 -10.22 -18.01 -5.31
C PHE A 181 -9.69 -19.43 -5.52
N LYS A 182 -8.48 -19.53 -6.08
CA LYS A 182 -7.76 -20.80 -6.31
C LYS A 182 -6.29 -20.67 -5.96
N SER A 183 -5.60 -21.79 -5.76
CA SER A 183 -4.14 -21.78 -5.63
C SER A 183 -3.49 -22.00 -6.99
N THR A 184 -2.33 -21.37 -7.21
CA THR A 184 -1.50 -21.66 -8.39
C THR A 184 -1.13 -23.15 -8.45
N PRO A 185 -1.18 -23.80 -9.63
CA PRO A 185 -0.70 -25.17 -9.77
C PRO A 185 0.83 -25.25 -9.65
N PRO A 186 1.40 -26.40 -9.27
CA PRO A 186 2.83 -26.60 -9.35
C PRO A 186 3.31 -26.59 -10.82
N PRO A 187 4.54 -26.14 -11.11
CA PRO A 187 5.01 -25.93 -12.49
C PRO A 187 4.93 -27.18 -13.38
N PHE A 188 5.16 -28.37 -12.83
CA PHE A 188 5.12 -29.62 -13.58
C PHE A 188 3.72 -29.99 -14.11
N LEU A 189 2.65 -29.41 -13.56
CA LEU A 189 1.28 -29.60 -14.07
C LEU A 189 0.89 -28.57 -15.15
N CYS A 190 1.67 -27.51 -15.35
CA CYS A 190 1.26 -26.41 -16.21
C CYS A 190 1.05 -26.84 -17.66
N ARG A 191 1.96 -27.65 -18.22
CA ARG A 191 1.81 -28.17 -19.58
C ARG A 191 0.57 -29.05 -19.72
N SER A 192 0.39 -30.02 -18.82
CA SER A 192 -0.74 -30.96 -18.91
C SER A 192 -2.10 -30.28 -18.73
N ILE A 193 -2.19 -29.26 -17.88
CA ILE A 193 -3.38 -28.40 -17.76
C ILE A 193 -3.60 -27.64 -19.07
N THR A 194 -2.55 -27.03 -19.63
CA THR A 194 -2.64 -26.26 -20.88
C THR A 194 -3.12 -27.13 -22.05
N ASP A 195 -2.59 -28.35 -22.19
CA ASP A 195 -3.01 -29.31 -23.21
C ASP A 195 -4.49 -29.73 -23.04
N ARG A 196 -4.97 -29.82 -21.80
CA ARG A 196 -6.40 -30.08 -21.54
C ARG A 196 -7.26 -28.89 -21.94
N LEU A 197 -6.85 -27.67 -21.64
CA LEU A 197 -7.57 -26.46 -22.05
C LEU A 197 -7.69 -26.38 -23.57
N ILE A 198 -6.60 -26.61 -24.30
CA ILE A 198 -6.60 -26.62 -25.77
C ILE A 198 -7.56 -27.70 -26.30
N ARG A 199 -7.52 -28.93 -25.74
CA ARG A 199 -8.44 -30.01 -26.13
C ARG A 199 -9.91 -29.69 -25.82
N GLN A 200 -10.18 -28.83 -24.84
CA GLN A 200 -11.51 -28.32 -24.52
C GLN A 200 -11.94 -27.13 -25.40
N GLY A 201 -11.16 -26.80 -26.43
CA GLY A 201 -11.46 -25.72 -27.38
C GLY A 201 -11.02 -24.33 -26.92
N CYS A 202 -10.24 -24.22 -25.85
CA CYS A 202 -9.71 -22.94 -25.39
C CYS A 202 -8.59 -22.43 -26.28
N LYS A 203 -8.63 -21.14 -26.62
CA LYS A 203 -7.47 -20.43 -27.16
C LYS A 203 -6.54 -20.03 -26.02
N VAL A 204 -5.27 -20.43 -26.11
CA VAL A 204 -4.23 -20.05 -25.13
C VAL A 204 -3.29 -18.97 -25.65
N GLN A 205 -3.12 -18.87 -26.98
CA GLN A 205 -2.35 -17.81 -27.61
C GLN A 205 -3.00 -16.45 -27.34
N GLY A 206 -2.22 -15.48 -26.88
CA GLY A 206 -2.71 -14.14 -26.55
C GLY A 206 -3.45 -14.04 -25.21
N VAL A 207 -3.63 -15.15 -24.48
CA VAL A 207 -4.20 -15.13 -23.12
C VAL A 207 -3.08 -14.88 -22.11
N PRO A 208 -3.21 -13.89 -21.20
CA PRO A 208 -2.16 -13.57 -20.24
C PRO A 208 -1.69 -14.77 -19.43
N GLY A 209 -0.37 -14.91 -19.32
CA GLY A 209 0.27 -15.99 -18.55
C GLY A 209 0.51 -17.28 -19.33
N PHE A 210 -0.10 -17.47 -20.50
CA PHE A 210 0.22 -18.56 -21.41
C PHE A 210 1.34 -18.16 -22.37
N TYR A 211 2.23 -19.09 -22.69
CA TYR A 211 3.36 -18.85 -23.59
C TYR A 211 3.87 -20.16 -24.20
N ARG A 212 4.70 -20.05 -25.24
CA ARG A 212 5.38 -21.19 -25.87
C ARG A 212 6.76 -21.39 -25.26
N ASP A 213 7.04 -22.57 -24.73
CA ASP A 213 8.36 -22.90 -24.17
C ASP A 213 9.41 -23.17 -25.25
N ASP A 214 10.65 -23.39 -24.82
CA ASP A 214 11.81 -23.59 -25.71
C ASP A 214 11.65 -24.84 -26.60
N ASN A 215 10.83 -25.81 -26.17
CA ASN A 215 10.49 -27.01 -26.94
C ASN A 215 9.28 -26.80 -27.85
N GLY A 216 8.78 -25.57 -28.00
CA GLY A 216 7.65 -25.25 -28.86
C GLY A 216 6.27 -25.59 -28.29
N HIS A 217 6.17 -26.00 -27.02
CA HIS A 217 4.89 -26.40 -26.43
C HIS A 217 4.24 -25.25 -25.66
N TRP A 218 2.91 -25.21 -25.65
CA TRP A 218 2.17 -24.25 -24.84
C TRP A 218 2.21 -24.62 -23.35
N THR A 219 2.45 -23.63 -22.51
CA THR A 219 2.48 -23.77 -21.05
C THR A 219 2.08 -22.46 -20.36
N MET A 220 2.08 -22.44 -19.03
CA MET A 220 1.69 -21.30 -18.19
C MET A 220 2.85 -20.79 -17.33
N ALA A 221 2.86 -19.49 -17.07
CA ALA A 221 3.85 -18.78 -16.26
C ALA A 221 3.60 -18.93 -14.74
N PHE A 222 3.46 -20.18 -14.26
CA PHE A 222 3.46 -20.49 -12.83
C PHE A 222 4.80 -21.11 -12.42
N TYR A 223 5.46 -20.50 -11.44
CA TYR A 223 6.75 -20.94 -10.93
C TYR A 223 6.68 -21.20 -9.43
N LYS A 224 7.54 -22.09 -8.92
CA LYS A 224 7.62 -22.39 -7.48
C LYS A 224 7.83 -21.13 -6.64
N LYS A 225 8.68 -20.20 -7.11
CA LYS A 225 8.98 -18.92 -6.44
C LYS A 225 7.82 -17.91 -6.49
N THR A 226 6.85 -18.13 -7.36
CA THR A 226 5.70 -17.24 -7.56
C THR A 226 4.39 -17.94 -7.23
N ALA A 227 4.45 -19.00 -6.40
CA ALA A 227 3.27 -19.72 -5.95
C ALA A 227 2.42 -18.81 -5.06
N GLY A 228 1.10 -18.99 -5.13
CA GLY A 228 0.19 -18.03 -4.51
C GLY A 228 -1.30 -18.37 -4.58
N ILE A 229 -2.11 -17.39 -4.16
CA ILE A 229 -3.56 -17.33 -4.34
C ILE A 229 -3.87 -16.54 -5.61
N LEU A 230 -4.65 -17.12 -6.51
CA LEU A 230 -5.22 -16.49 -7.68
C LEU A 230 -6.44 -15.66 -7.30
N ILE A 231 -6.37 -14.37 -7.59
CA ILE A 231 -7.42 -13.37 -7.39
C ILE A 231 -7.93 -12.96 -8.79
N PRO A 232 -9.15 -13.34 -9.18
CA PRO A 232 -9.77 -12.95 -10.45
C PRO A 232 -9.93 -11.44 -10.60
N ALA A 233 -9.49 -10.90 -11.74
CA ALA A 233 -9.85 -9.55 -12.17
C ALA A 233 -11.11 -9.64 -13.02
N ILE A 234 -12.21 -9.08 -12.54
CA ILE A 234 -13.52 -9.14 -13.19
C ILE A 234 -13.81 -7.80 -13.86
N GLY A 235 -14.12 -7.80 -15.16
CA GLY A 235 -14.51 -6.60 -15.90
C GLY A 235 -15.94 -6.16 -15.59
N PHE A 236 -16.32 -5.00 -16.13
CA PHE A 236 -17.69 -4.46 -16.02
C PHE A 236 -18.77 -5.44 -16.54
N ASP A 237 -18.43 -6.24 -17.55
CA ASP A 237 -19.28 -7.25 -18.18
C ASP A 237 -19.37 -8.57 -17.39
N GLY A 238 -18.82 -8.63 -16.17
CA GLY A 238 -18.76 -9.84 -15.36
C GLY A 238 -17.75 -10.87 -15.84
N ARG A 239 -16.95 -10.57 -16.86
CA ARG A 239 -15.97 -11.50 -17.44
C ARG A 239 -14.62 -11.41 -16.74
N ILE A 240 -13.97 -12.55 -16.58
CA ILE A 240 -12.59 -12.63 -16.09
C ILE A 240 -11.64 -12.08 -17.16
N GLN A 241 -10.83 -11.09 -16.81
CA GLN A 241 -9.85 -10.45 -17.69
C GLN A 241 -8.39 -10.79 -17.36
N GLY A 242 -8.14 -11.43 -16.22
CA GLY A 242 -6.81 -11.82 -15.77
C GLY A 242 -6.79 -12.27 -14.31
N PHE A 243 -5.59 -12.60 -13.81
CA PHE A 243 -5.36 -12.94 -12.41
C PHE A 243 -4.28 -12.08 -11.80
N GLN A 244 -4.55 -11.54 -10.61
CA GLN A 244 -3.50 -11.16 -9.69
C GLN A 244 -3.14 -12.37 -8.83
N ILE A 245 -1.85 -12.57 -8.55
CA ILE A 245 -1.34 -13.64 -7.69
C ILE A 245 -0.86 -12.99 -6.39
N MET A 246 -1.53 -13.28 -5.27
CA MET A 246 -0.97 -13.02 -3.93
C MET A 246 0.06 -14.11 -3.65
N LEU A 247 1.31 -13.71 -3.49
CA LEU A 247 2.42 -14.64 -3.34
C LEU A 247 2.50 -15.22 -1.93
N ASP A 248 2.78 -16.52 -1.84
CA ASP A 248 3.06 -17.23 -0.58
C ASP A 248 4.28 -16.58 0.12
N VAL A 249 5.29 -16.21 -0.68
CA VAL A 249 6.49 -15.50 -0.23
C VAL A 249 6.71 -14.26 -1.11
N PRO A 250 6.80 -13.05 -0.53
CA PRO A 250 7.05 -11.83 -1.30
C PRO A 250 8.36 -11.90 -2.10
N LEU A 251 8.34 -11.43 -3.35
CA LEU A 251 9.53 -11.39 -4.21
C LEU A 251 10.43 -10.21 -3.84
N LYS A 252 11.68 -10.50 -3.46
CA LYS A 252 12.74 -9.51 -3.26
C LYS A 252 13.78 -9.59 -4.38
N ASN A 253 14.40 -8.48 -4.75
CA ASN A 253 15.57 -8.49 -5.61
C ASN A 253 16.82 -8.90 -4.81
N LYS A 254 17.87 -9.37 -5.48
CA LYS A 254 19.13 -9.79 -4.82
C LYS A 254 19.79 -8.66 -4.03
N ASP A 255 19.68 -7.43 -4.50
CA ASP A 255 20.28 -6.24 -3.89
C ASP A 255 19.30 -5.47 -2.99
N ASP A 256 18.12 -6.03 -2.73
CA ASP A 256 17.16 -5.39 -1.83
C ASP A 256 17.66 -5.49 -0.38
N PRO A 257 17.60 -4.40 0.40
CA PRO A 257 17.97 -4.45 1.81
C PRO A 257 17.13 -5.48 2.59
N PRO A 258 17.69 -6.13 3.63
CA PRO A 258 17.00 -7.17 4.40
C PRO A 258 15.59 -6.78 4.86
N GLU A 259 15.42 -5.54 5.30
CA GLU A 259 14.20 -4.92 5.83
C GLU A 259 13.12 -4.67 4.76
N LYS A 260 13.46 -4.67 3.47
CA LYS A 260 12.50 -4.40 2.40
C LYS A 260 11.54 -5.58 2.23
N THR A 261 10.23 -5.34 2.30
CA THR A 261 9.19 -6.38 2.39
C THR A 261 8.88 -7.13 1.08
N GLY A 262 9.55 -6.79 -0.04
CA GLY A 262 9.33 -7.42 -1.35
C GLY A 262 7.96 -7.14 -2.00
N ALA A 263 7.79 -7.54 -3.26
CA ALA A 263 6.51 -7.47 -3.96
C ALA A 263 5.60 -8.61 -3.49
N LYS A 264 4.44 -8.28 -2.90
CA LYS A 264 3.47 -9.26 -2.40
C LYS A 264 2.51 -9.79 -3.47
N TYR A 265 2.30 -9.00 -4.52
CA TYR A 265 1.38 -9.33 -5.61
C TYR A 265 2.08 -9.19 -6.95
N ILE A 266 1.75 -10.10 -7.87
CA ILE A 266 2.16 -10.02 -9.28
C ILE A 266 0.95 -10.29 -10.17
N TRP A 267 1.04 -9.90 -11.44
CA TRP A 267 0.06 -10.33 -12.44
C TRP A 267 0.45 -11.68 -13.03
N PHE A 268 -0.53 -12.54 -13.26
CA PHE A 268 -0.39 -13.68 -14.17
C PHE A 268 -0.20 -13.13 -15.59
N SER A 269 1.05 -13.14 -16.06
CA SER A 269 1.48 -12.48 -17.28
C SER A 269 2.62 -13.27 -17.92
N SER A 270 2.66 -13.27 -19.24
CA SER A 270 3.70 -13.89 -20.05
C SER A 270 4.37 -12.87 -20.99
N SER A 271 4.25 -11.57 -20.70
CA SER A 271 4.78 -10.47 -21.52
C SER A 271 6.29 -10.51 -21.80
N SER A 272 7.03 -11.37 -21.11
CA SER A 272 8.46 -11.57 -21.27
C SER A 272 8.81 -12.96 -21.82
N LYS A 273 7.85 -13.66 -22.43
CA LYS A 273 7.98 -15.06 -22.88
C LYS A 273 7.51 -15.20 -24.32
N ARG A 274 8.11 -16.11 -25.08
CA ARG A 274 7.79 -16.34 -26.50
C ARG A 274 6.30 -16.64 -26.69
N ASP A 275 5.70 -15.95 -27.67
CA ASP A 275 4.27 -15.98 -27.99
C ASP A 275 3.37 -15.65 -26.79
N GLY A 276 3.91 -14.96 -25.79
CA GLY A 276 3.21 -14.56 -24.58
C GLY A 276 2.41 -13.27 -24.75
N ALA A 277 1.66 -12.93 -23.70
CA ALA A 277 0.84 -11.73 -23.62
C ALA A 277 0.90 -11.11 -22.21
N GLY A 278 0.88 -9.78 -22.16
CA GLY A 278 0.77 -9.04 -20.91
C GLY A 278 -0.62 -9.10 -20.31
N SER A 279 -0.73 -9.03 -18.97
CA SER A 279 -2.03 -8.91 -18.30
C SER A 279 -2.79 -7.64 -18.73
N GLY A 280 -2.06 -6.55 -18.96
CA GLY A 280 -2.65 -5.23 -19.18
C GLY A 280 -3.21 -4.58 -17.91
N SER A 281 -2.98 -5.20 -16.74
CA SER A 281 -3.43 -4.74 -15.43
C SER A 281 -4.89 -4.28 -15.39
N PRO A 282 -5.85 -5.16 -15.74
CA PRO A 282 -7.27 -4.80 -15.83
C PRO A 282 -7.82 -4.28 -14.51
N VAL A 283 -8.82 -3.40 -14.58
CA VAL A 283 -9.62 -3.01 -13.41
C VAL A 283 -10.49 -4.19 -13.01
N HIS A 284 -10.62 -4.41 -11.71
CA HIS A 284 -11.56 -5.38 -11.16
C HIS A 284 -12.79 -4.64 -10.64
N LEU A 285 -13.99 -5.08 -11.03
CA LEU A 285 -15.26 -4.58 -10.53
C LEU A 285 -15.98 -5.69 -9.77
N VAL A 286 -16.43 -5.37 -8.55
CA VAL A 286 -17.26 -6.25 -7.72
C VAL A 286 -18.46 -5.49 -7.17
N GLY A 287 -19.63 -6.11 -7.21
CA GLY A 287 -20.90 -5.50 -6.82
C GLY A 287 -21.81 -5.21 -8.02
N ASP A 288 -22.73 -4.26 -7.85
CA ASP A 288 -23.69 -3.87 -8.87
C ASP A 288 -23.05 -2.89 -9.88
N PRO A 289 -22.92 -3.24 -11.17
CA PRO A 289 -22.38 -2.37 -12.20
C PRO A 289 -23.25 -1.15 -12.50
N SER A 290 -24.51 -1.14 -12.06
CA SER A 290 -25.46 -0.01 -12.22
C SER A 290 -25.59 0.82 -10.95
N ALA A 291 -24.69 0.63 -9.97
CA ALA A 291 -24.73 1.37 -8.72
C ALA A 291 -24.56 2.88 -8.96
N ARG A 292 -25.40 3.68 -8.31
CA ARG A 292 -25.28 5.16 -8.29
C ARG A 292 -23.96 5.63 -7.68
N VAL A 293 -23.38 4.84 -6.77
CA VAL A 293 -22.13 5.14 -6.04
C VAL A 293 -21.15 3.99 -6.20
N VAL A 294 -19.94 4.27 -6.67
CA VAL A 294 -18.86 3.27 -6.83
C VAL A 294 -17.61 3.71 -6.08
N TYR A 295 -17.03 2.80 -5.30
CA TYR A 295 -15.81 3.03 -4.53
C TYR A 295 -14.58 2.61 -5.32
N VAL A 296 -13.54 3.44 -5.37
CA VAL A 296 -12.28 3.12 -6.04
C VAL A 296 -11.20 2.82 -5.02
N ILE A 297 -10.62 1.61 -5.07
CA ILE A 297 -9.69 1.11 -4.04
C ILE A 297 -8.41 0.52 -4.64
N GLU A 298 -7.33 0.54 -3.87
CA GLU A 298 -6.06 -0.10 -4.25
C GLU A 298 -6.04 -1.57 -3.84
N GLY A 299 -6.12 -2.46 -4.83
CA GLY A 299 -5.94 -3.91 -4.66
C GLY A 299 -7.24 -4.72 -4.78
N LEU A 300 -7.18 -5.78 -5.58
CA LEU A 300 -8.35 -6.60 -5.94
C LEU A 300 -8.96 -7.31 -4.73
N LEU A 301 -8.13 -8.03 -3.97
CA LEU A 301 -8.61 -8.74 -2.78
C LEU A 301 -9.24 -7.79 -1.74
N LYS A 302 -8.76 -6.55 -1.65
CA LYS A 302 -9.36 -5.57 -0.73
C LYS A 302 -10.74 -5.16 -1.21
N ALA A 303 -10.95 -4.98 -2.51
CA ALA A 303 -12.29 -4.72 -3.06
C ALA A 303 -13.24 -5.88 -2.76
N ASP A 304 -12.82 -7.13 -2.99
CA ASP A 304 -13.63 -8.32 -2.70
C ASP A 304 -14.06 -8.37 -1.22
N ILE A 305 -13.12 -8.15 -0.31
CA ILE A 305 -13.38 -8.12 1.14
C ILE A 305 -14.30 -6.95 1.48
N SER A 306 -14.04 -5.76 0.96
CA SER A 306 -14.83 -4.56 1.23
C SER A 306 -16.28 -4.70 0.74
N HIS A 307 -16.48 -5.31 -0.43
CA HIS A 307 -17.80 -5.66 -0.93
C HIS A 307 -18.50 -6.67 -0.01
N CYS A 308 -17.81 -7.75 0.39
CA CYS A 308 -18.34 -8.73 1.33
C CYS A 308 -18.72 -8.13 2.70
N LEU A 309 -18.03 -7.06 3.12
CA LEU A 309 -18.27 -6.40 4.40
C LEU A 309 -19.41 -5.37 4.35
N THR A 310 -19.62 -4.72 3.20
CA THR A 310 -20.49 -3.53 3.11
C THR A 310 -21.63 -3.65 2.11
N GLY A 311 -21.58 -4.62 1.20
CA GLY A 311 -22.51 -4.76 0.07
C GLY A 311 -22.34 -3.69 -1.03
N ARG A 312 -21.38 -2.77 -0.90
CA ARG A 312 -21.17 -1.67 -1.86
C ARG A 312 -20.39 -2.11 -3.09
N THR A 313 -20.50 -1.37 -4.19
CA THR A 313 -19.75 -1.64 -5.43
C THR A 313 -18.34 -1.05 -5.35
N PHE A 314 -17.34 -1.85 -5.71
CA PHE A 314 -15.93 -1.45 -5.73
C PHE A 314 -15.27 -1.68 -7.09
N ALA A 315 -14.54 -0.67 -7.56
CA ALA A 315 -13.58 -0.75 -8.65
C ALA A 315 -12.14 -0.76 -8.09
N ALA A 316 -11.38 -1.81 -8.34
CA ALA A 316 -10.02 -1.99 -7.84
C ALA A 316 -8.96 -1.85 -8.93
N ILE A 317 -7.91 -1.08 -8.61
CA ILE A 317 -6.69 -0.98 -9.43
C ILE A 317 -5.51 -1.66 -8.73
N ALA A 318 -4.59 -2.24 -9.51
CA ALA A 318 -3.34 -2.79 -9.00
C ALA A 318 -2.26 -1.70 -8.91
N GLY A 319 -2.16 -1.08 -7.73
CA GLY A 319 -1.25 0.02 -7.45
C GLY A 319 -1.94 1.37 -7.58
N ALA A 320 -1.81 2.24 -6.58
CA ALA A 320 -2.51 3.52 -6.50
C ALA A 320 -2.32 4.45 -7.73
N ASN A 321 -1.22 4.32 -8.46
CA ASN A 321 -0.94 5.11 -9.67
C ASN A 321 -1.31 4.44 -10.99
N ASN A 322 -1.87 3.24 -10.96
CA ASN A 322 -2.37 2.58 -12.16
C ASN A 322 -3.81 3.01 -12.49
N THR A 323 -4.04 4.32 -12.57
CA THR A 323 -5.37 4.91 -12.77
C THR A 323 -5.81 4.96 -14.23
N GLY A 324 -4.90 4.77 -15.20
CA GLY A 324 -5.20 4.83 -16.63
C GLY A 324 -6.39 3.97 -17.07
N PRO A 325 -6.48 2.69 -16.64
CA PRO A 325 -7.61 1.83 -16.95
C PRO A 325 -8.99 2.32 -16.42
N LEU A 326 -9.03 3.25 -15.46
CA LEU A 326 -10.29 3.78 -14.92
C LEU A 326 -11.03 4.68 -15.92
N ASP A 327 -10.34 5.29 -16.89
CA ASP A 327 -10.99 6.20 -17.84
C ASP A 327 -12.07 5.49 -18.65
N ALA A 328 -11.75 4.32 -19.20
CA ALA A 328 -12.71 3.51 -19.96
C ALA A 328 -13.82 2.95 -19.06
N LEU A 329 -13.50 2.54 -17.84
CA LEU A 329 -14.51 2.06 -16.89
C LEU A 329 -15.49 3.17 -16.49
N PHE A 330 -14.99 4.38 -16.20
CA PHE A 330 -15.82 5.51 -15.79
C PHE A 330 -16.75 5.98 -16.90
N ALA A 331 -16.31 5.95 -18.16
CA ALA A 331 -17.18 6.21 -19.30
C ALA A 331 -18.39 5.25 -19.32
N ILE A 332 -18.15 3.96 -19.08
CA ILE A 332 -19.20 2.93 -19.07
C ILE A 332 -20.09 3.06 -17.82
N LEU A 333 -19.51 3.30 -16.64
CA LEU A 333 -20.27 3.49 -15.40
C LEU A 333 -21.20 4.71 -15.47
N ALA A 334 -20.70 5.84 -16.00
CA ALA A 334 -21.51 7.04 -16.17
C ALA A 334 -22.71 6.79 -17.10
N GLN A 335 -22.51 6.04 -18.20
CA GLN A 335 -23.59 5.63 -19.11
C GLN A 335 -24.61 4.71 -18.42
N ASN A 336 -24.19 3.93 -17.43
CA ASN A 336 -25.05 3.02 -16.67
C ASN A 336 -25.60 3.64 -15.36
N GLY A 337 -25.52 4.96 -15.22
CA GLY A 337 -26.19 5.68 -14.13
C GLY A 337 -25.38 5.84 -12.84
N THR A 338 -24.07 5.56 -12.86
CA THR A 338 -23.21 5.96 -11.75
C THR A 338 -23.08 7.48 -11.73
N GLU A 339 -23.40 8.09 -10.58
CA GLU A 339 -23.37 9.54 -10.38
C GLU A 339 -22.16 9.96 -9.52
N GLU A 340 -21.63 9.04 -8.71
CA GLU A 340 -20.64 9.36 -7.71
C GLU A 340 -19.53 8.30 -7.58
N ILE A 341 -18.29 8.79 -7.57
CA ILE A 341 -17.09 8.02 -7.26
C ILE A 341 -16.61 8.36 -5.85
N ILE A 342 -16.34 7.33 -5.05
CA ILE A 342 -15.70 7.49 -3.74
C ILE A 342 -14.26 7.00 -3.83
N GLU A 343 -13.28 7.90 -3.71
CA GLU A 343 -11.87 7.55 -3.69
C GLU A 343 -11.48 6.99 -2.32
N ALA A 344 -11.13 5.71 -2.28
CA ALA A 344 -10.84 4.93 -1.09
C ALA A 344 -9.47 4.24 -1.14
N HIS A 345 -8.44 4.89 -1.72
CA HIS A 345 -7.06 4.46 -1.54
C HIS A 345 -6.68 4.49 -0.06
N ASP A 346 -5.73 3.61 0.31
CA ASP A 346 -5.19 3.47 1.67
C ASP A 346 -4.81 4.83 2.28
N MET A 347 -4.87 4.92 3.61
CA MET A 347 -4.60 6.16 4.35
C MET A 347 -3.16 6.66 4.21
N ASP A 348 -2.25 5.86 3.63
CA ASP A 348 -0.91 6.32 3.25
C ASP A 348 -0.92 7.41 2.16
N LYS A 349 -2.07 7.68 1.52
CA LYS A 349 -2.26 8.85 0.65
C LYS A 349 -1.91 10.19 1.29
N TYR A 350 -1.98 10.31 2.61
CA TYR A 350 -1.61 11.53 3.32
C TYR A 350 -0.12 11.66 3.62
N ASN A 351 0.67 10.59 3.44
CA ASN A 351 2.12 10.62 3.64
C ASN A 351 2.95 10.20 2.43
N ASN A 352 2.28 9.83 1.35
CA ASN A 352 2.90 9.44 0.09
C ASN A 352 2.34 10.31 -1.04
N ASN A 353 3.14 11.28 -1.51
CA ASN A 353 2.81 12.14 -2.65
C ASN A 353 2.38 11.33 -3.88
N MET A 354 2.91 10.12 -4.04
CA MET A 354 2.56 9.29 -5.18
C MET A 354 1.17 8.67 -5.05
N THR A 355 0.79 8.17 -3.88
CA THR A 355 -0.58 7.69 -3.64
C THR A 355 -1.57 8.86 -3.76
N MET A 356 -1.22 10.04 -3.26
CA MET A 356 -2.03 11.26 -3.38
C MET A 356 -2.24 11.68 -4.84
N ALA A 357 -1.19 11.65 -5.66
CA ALA A 357 -1.31 11.95 -7.09
C ALA A 357 -2.26 10.97 -7.81
N GLY A 358 -2.24 9.69 -7.42
CA GLY A 358 -3.20 8.69 -7.89
C GLY A 358 -4.64 9.06 -7.52
N ALA A 359 -4.88 9.44 -6.26
CA ALA A 359 -6.19 9.88 -5.79
C ALA A 359 -6.70 11.14 -6.52
N SER A 360 -5.83 12.12 -6.78
CA SER A 360 -6.19 13.32 -7.56
C SER A 360 -6.50 12.99 -9.02
N LYS A 361 -5.81 12.02 -9.62
CA LYS A 361 -6.14 11.55 -10.98
C LYS A 361 -7.52 10.90 -11.03
N ILE A 362 -7.90 10.11 -10.02
CA ILE A 362 -9.24 9.52 -9.93
C ILE A 362 -10.30 10.62 -9.93
N TYR A 363 -10.11 11.66 -9.12
CA TYR A 363 -11.01 12.81 -9.08
C TYR A 363 -11.16 13.47 -10.46
N LEU A 364 -10.05 13.78 -11.13
CA LEU A 364 -10.08 14.40 -12.46
C LEU A 364 -10.76 13.50 -13.50
N THR A 365 -10.48 12.20 -13.50
CA THR A 365 -11.13 11.25 -14.42
C THR A 365 -12.63 11.13 -14.15
N ALA A 366 -13.07 11.12 -12.89
CA ALA A 366 -14.49 11.08 -12.55
C ALA A 366 -15.21 12.34 -13.07
N ARG A 367 -14.62 13.53 -12.84
CA ARG A 367 -15.18 14.81 -13.31
C ARG A 367 -15.23 14.89 -14.84
N LYS A 368 -14.22 14.34 -15.54
CA LYS A 368 -14.20 14.24 -17.00
C LYS A 368 -15.43 13.50 -17.55
N HIS A 369 -15.93 12.49 -16.84
CA HIS A 369 -17.12 11.70 -17.23
C HIS A 369 -18.41 12.16 -16.54
N GLY A 370 -18.44 13.38 -15.99
CA GLY A 370 -19.66 13.98 -15.43
C GLY A 370 -20.08 13.46 -14.06
N MET A 371 -19.26 12.65 -13.39
CA MET A 371 -19.55 12.13 -12.06
C MET A 371 -19.01 13.07 -10.96
N ASN A 372 -19.67 13.07 -9.81
CA ASN A 372 -19.11 13.61 -8.58
C ASN A 372 -18.00 12.70 -8.07
N CYS A 373 -17.04 13.27 -7.36
CA CYS A 373 -16.00 12.48 -6.71
C CYS A 373 -15.72 13.03 -5.32
N ARG A 374 -15.77 12.15 -4.31
CA ARG A 374 -15.40 12.47 -2.93
C ARG A 374 -14.26 11.60 -2.46
N ARG A 375 -13.32 12.19 -1.74
CA ARG A 375 -12.27 11.46 -1.04
C ARG A 375 -12.82 10.92 0.27
N LEU A 376 -12.62 9.62 0.51
CA LEU A 376 -12.96 9.00 1.77
C LEU A 376 -11.76 9.05 2.72
N THR A 377 -12.03 9.43 3.97
CA THR A 377 -11.08 9.45 5.08
C THR A 377 -11.71 8.66 6.23
N TRP A 378 -10.92 7.82 6.89
CA TRP A 378 -11.35 7.02 8.03
C TRP A 378 -10.29 7.03 9.13
N ASN A 379 -10.55 6.28 10.21
CA ASN A 379 -9.63 6.15 11.34
C ASN A 379 -8.24 5.67 10.85
N PRO A 380 -7.18 6.51 10.92
CA PRO A 380 -5.87 6.20 10.34
C PRO A 380 -5.11 5.07 11.04
N ASN A 381 -5.60 4.60 12.19
CA ASN A 381 -5.10 3.40 12.84
C ASN A 381 -5.34 2.12 12.02
N TYR A 382 -6.14 2.21 10.95
CA TYR A 382 -6.41 1.15 9.99
C TYR A 382 -5.88 1.53 8.61
N LYS A 383 -5.00 0.70 8.07
CA LYS A 383 -4.30 1.01 6.82
C LYS A 383 -5.24 1.08 5.62
N GLY A 384 -5.98 -0.01 5.38
CA GLY A 384 -6.95 -0.13 4.30
C GLY A 384 -8.39 0.07 4.77
N PHE A 385 -9.29 0.34 3.82
CA PHE A 385 -10.72 0.36 4.09
C PHE A 385 -11.23 -1.00 4.59
N ASP A 386 -10.71 -2.10 4.06
CA ASP A 386 -11.02 -3.47 4.50
C ASP A 386 -10.61 -3.70 5.96
N ASP A 387 -9.43 -3.23 6.35
CA ASP A 387 -8.95 -3.31 7.75
C ASP A 387 -9.89 -2.54 8.70
N TRP A 388 -10.31 -1.33 8.30
CA TRP A 388 -11.22 -0.49 9.09
C TRP A 388 -12.60 -1.13 9.25
N GLN A 389 -13.20 -1.65 8.18
CA GLN A 389 -14.50 -2.30 8.24
C GLN A 389 -14.47 -3.60 9.05
N LEU A 390 -13.36 -4.35 9.01
CA LEU A 390 -13.17 -5.52 9.87
C LEU A 390 -13.08 -5.13 11.35
N ALA A 391 -12.44 -4.01 11.65
CA ALA A 391 -12.31 -3.52 13.02
C ALA A 391 -13.67 -3.06 13.58
N LEU A 392 -14.48 -2.32 12.80
CA LEU A 392 -15.83 -1.93 13.21
C LEU A 392 -16.73 -3.13 13.52
N ARG A 393 -16.56 -4.25 12.81
CA ARG A 393 -17.28 -5.51 13.13
C ARG A 393 -16.78 -6.19 14.41
N ARG A 394 -15.63 -5.79 14.95
CA ARG A 394 -14.92 -6.41 16.07
C ARG A 394 -14.82 -5.54 17.32
N GLU A 395 -15.55 -4.41 17.36
CA GLU A 395 -15.61 -3.46 18.49
C GLU A 395 -15.89 -4.14 19.87
N ASN A 396 -16.39 -5.38 19.87
CA ASN A 396 -16.56 -6.24 21.05
C ASN A 396 -15.29 -6.52 21.88
N GLN A 397 -14.09 -6.17 21.42
CA GLN A 397 -12.84 -6.52 22.11
C GLN A 397 -12.45 -5.54 23.22
N ARG A 398 -12.76 -4.24 23.09
CA ARG A 398 -12.46 -3.21 24.11
C ARG A 398 -13.30 -3.40 25.37
N GLN A 399 -14.58 -3.71 25.21
CA GLN A 399 -15.48 -3.95 26.34
C GLN A 399 -14.95 -5.09 27.23
N ARG A 400 -14.42 -6.15 26.62
CA ARG A 400 -13.82 -7.30 27.32
C ARG A 400 -12.53 -6.99 28.05
N GLU A 401 -11.83 -5.91 27.69
CA GLU A 401 -10.62 -5.47 28.38
C GLU A 401 -10.97 -4.59 29.58
N ILE A 402 -11.98 -3.73 29.45
CA ILE A 402 -12.52 -2.96 30.58
C ILE A 402 -13.15 -3.89 31.62
N GLU A 403 -13.89 -4.92 31.19
CA GLU A 403 -14.50 -5.94 32.06
C GLU A 403 -13.49 -6.75 32.89
N LYS A 404 -12.19 -6.71 32.55
CA LYS A 404 -11.13 -7.37 33.33
C LYS A 404 -10.64 -6.52 34.50
N LEU A 405 -10.89 -5.21 34.50
CA LEU A 405 -10.48 -4.31 35.57
C LEU A 405 -11.41 -4.49 36.77
N SER A 406 -10.86 -4.43 37.97
CA SER A 406 -11.63 -4.37 39.21
C SER A 406 -12.45 -3.07 39.29
N PHE A 407 -13.48 -3.05 40.15
CA PHE A 407 -14.27 -1.84 40.41
C PHE A 407 -13.37 -0.64 40.75
N LYS A 408 -12.41 -0.82 41.67
CA LYS A 408 -11.51 0.26 42.09
C LYS A 408 -10.69 0.80 40.93
N GLU A 409 -10.12 -0.08 40.10
CA GLU A 409 -9.34 0.33 38.93
C GLU A 409 -10.19 1.12 37.93
N GLN A 410 -11.42 0.67 37.67
CA GLN A 410 -12.35 1.38 36.80
C GLN A 410 -12.70 2.77 37.36
N TYR A 411 -13.01 2.86 38.67
CA TYR A 411 -13.37 4.12 39.33
C TYR A 411 -12.22 5.14 39.35
N LEU A 412 -11.01 4.69 39.69
CA LEU A 412 -9.81 5.54 39.71
C LEU A 412 -9.41 6.00 38.30
N CYS A 413 -9.82 5.25 37.27
CA CYS A 413 -9.64 5.62 35.87
C CYS A 413 -10.79 6.45 35.28
N GLY A 414 -11.87 6.68 36.04
CA GLY A 414 -13.07 7.37 35.54
C GLY A 414 -13.82 6.58 34.47
N LEU A 415 -13.67 5.25 34.43
CA LEU A 415 -14.38 4.36 33.52
C LEU A 415 -15.77 3.97 34.04
N CYS A 416 -16.02 4.17 35.34
CA CYS A 416 -17.32 3.98 35.96
C CYS A 416 -17.59 5.04 37.04
N GLU A 417 -18.86 5.26 37.31
CA GLU A 417 -19.31 6.06 38.44
C GLU A 417 -19.24 5.24 39.73
N LEU A 418 -19.18 5.93 40.87
CA LEU A 418 -19.10 5.28 42.18
C LEU A 418 -20.26 4.29 42.43
N ALA A 419 -21.44 4.57 41.88
CA ALA A 419 -22.62 3.71 41.97
C ALA A 419 -22.41 2.31 41.36
N HIS A 420 -21.47 2.17 40.43
CA HIS A 420 -21.18 0.89 39.77
C HIS A 420 -20.71 -0.21 40.73
N ILE A 421 -20.24 0.15 41.94
CA ILE A 421 -19.87 -0.83 42.97
C ILE A 421 -21.02 -1.76 43.35
N GLU A 422 -22.27 -1.27 43.28
CA GLU A 422 -23.47 -2.05 43.58
C GLU A 422 -23.66 -3.14 42.52
N ASP A 423 -23.57 -2.77 41.24
CA ASP A 423 -23.63 -3.72 40.13
C ASP A 423 -22.52 -4.78 40.22
N CYS A 424 -21.28 -4.36 40.55
CA CYS A 424 -20.17 -5.29 40.72
C CYS A 424 -20.43 -6.27 41.87
N THR A 425 -21.01 -5.78 42.98
CA THR A 425 -21.30 -6.61 44.14
C THR A 425 -22.39 -7.64 43.83
N GLU A 426 -23.47 -7.22 43.14
CA GLU A 426 -24.53 -8.13 42.67
C GLU A 426 -23.98 -9.17 41.70
N GLN A 427 -23.16 -8.75 40.72
CA GLN A 427 -22.52 -9.66 39.77
C GLN A 427 -21.65 -10.69 40.48
N TRP A 428 -20.88 -10.29 41.50
CA TRP A 428 -20.06 -11.21 42.28
C TRP A 428 -20.90 -12.24 43.04
N GLN A 429 -22.01 -11.83 43.66
CA GLN A 429 -22.92 -12.72 44.40
C GLN A 429 -23.51 -13.81 43.51
N HIS A 430 -23.83 -13.48 42.25
CA HIS A 430 -24.42 -14.41 41.28
C HIS A 430 -23.39 -15.28 40.51
N ARG A 431 -22.09 -15.20 40.83
CA ARG A 431 -21.08 -16.07 40.19
C ARG A 431 -21.23 -17.52 40.60
N ALA A 432 -21.13 -18.41 39.61
CA ALA A 432 -21.19 -19.86 39.81
C ALA A 432 -20.00 -20.41 40.62
N GLU A 433 -18.84 -19.73 40.57
CA GLU A 433 -17.63 -20.08 41.31
C GLU A 433 -17.10 -18.85 42.08
N GLN A 434 -17.13 -18.90 43.41
CA GLN A 434 -16.65 -17.83 44.30
C GLN A 434 -15.21 -18.09 44.78
N ASN A 435 -14.29 -18.29 43.84
CA ASN A 435 -12.88 -18.60 44.15
C ASN A 435 -12.07 -17.37 44.60
N VAL A 436 -12.68 -16.18 44.62
CA VAL A 436 -12.07 -14.88 44.91
C VAL A 436 -12.97 -14.10 45.86
N SER A 437 -12.41 -13.51 46.90
CA SER A 437 -13.17 -12.71 47.88
C SER A 437 -13.79 -11.46 47.24
N LEU A 438 -14.88 -10.92 47.80
CA LEU A 438 -15.47 -9.67 47.33
C LEU A 438 -14.47 -8.51 47.39
N THR A 439 -13.64 -8.45 48.44
CA THR A 439 -12.56 -7.46 48.61
C THR A 439 -11.63 -7.47 47.39
N GLU A 440 -11.12 -8.65 47.04
CA GLU A 440 -10.18 -8.85 45.94
C GLU A 440 -10.85 -8.63 44.58
N TYR A 441 -12.11 -9.05 44.43
CA TYR A 441 -12.89 -8.85 43.22
C TYR A 441 -13.14 -7.36 42.91
N LEU A 442 -13.47 -6.57 43.93
CA LEU A 442 -13.63 -5.12 43.81
C LEU A 442 -12.30 -4.37 43.74
N GLY A 443 -11.18 -5.04 44.03
CA GLY A 443 -9.84 -4.44 44.07
C GLY A 443 -9.62 -3.50 45.26
N LEU A 444 -10.45 -3.59 46.29
CA LEU A 444 -10.37 -2.74 47.49
C LEU A 444 -9.31 -3.26 48.46
N THR A 445 -8.75 -2.36 49.27
CA THR A 445 -8.03 -2.78 50.48
C THR A 445 -9.01 -3.29 51.54
N GLN A 446 -8.51 -4.00 52.54
CA GLN A 446 -9.35 -4.47 53.65
C GLN A 446 -10.04 -3.30 54.38
N GLU A 447 -9.32 -2.22 54.65
CA GLU A 447 -9.86 -1.02 55.30
C GLU A 447 -10.94 -0.33 54.45
N GLU A 448 -10.70 -0.18 53.15
CA GLU A 448 -11.69 0.39 52.21
C GLU A 448 -12.97 -0.44 52.17
N HIS A 449 -12.84 -1.77 52.13
CA HIS A 449 -13.98 -2.67 52.11
C HIS A 449 -14.76 -2.63 53.44
N GLU A 450 -14.07 -2.60 54.59
CA GLU A 450 -14.72 -2.49 55.90
C GLU A 450 -15.51 -1.16 56.04
N ILE A 451 -14.96 -0.06 55.54
CA ILE A 451 -15.64 1.24 55.53
C ILE A 451 -16.84 1.23 54.59
N PHE A 452 -16.71 0.62 53.41
CA PHE A 452 -17.84 0.46 52.49
C PHE A 452 -19.01 -0.30 53.15
N LEU A 453 -18.73 -1.41 53.84
CA LEU A 453 -19.76 -2.21 54.51
C LEU A 453 -20.39 -1.49 55.72
N ARG A 454 -19.61 -0.74 56.49
CA ARG A 454 -20.09 -0.10 57.74
C ARG A 454 -20.74 1.27 57.52
N CYS A 455 -20.19 2.06 56.63
CA CYS A 455 -20.50 3.48 56.47
C CYS A 455 -21.07 3.81 55.08
N GLY A 456 -21.12 2.82 54.18
CA GLY A 456 -21.72 2.96 52.86
C GLY A 456 -20.80 3.59 51.82
N ARG A 457 -21.37 3.77 50.63
CA ARG A 457 -20.68 4.21 49.41
C ARG A 457 -20.05 5.59 49.52
N ASP A 458 -20.72 6.55 50.16
CA ASP A 458 -20.21 7.93 50.26
C ASP A 458 -18.95 8.02 51.15
N ALA A 459 -18.86 7.17 52.18
CA ALA A 459 -17.67 7.08 53.01
C ALA A 459 -16.50 6.46 52.24
N LEU A 460 -16.76 5.43 51.42
CA LEU A 460 -15.77 4.88 50.50
C LEU A 460 -15.30 5.93 49.48
N ALA A 461 -16.20 6.78 48.97
CA ALA A 461 -15.85 7.89 48.08
C ALA A 461 -14.79 8.79 48.71
N GLY A 462 -14.94 9.12 49.99
CA GLY A 462 -13.97 9.92 50.75
C GLY A 462 -12.57 9.32 50.80
N LEU A 463 -12.44 7.99 50.73
CA LEU A 463 -11.16 7.28 50.67
C LEU A 463 -10.60 7.15 49.25
N LEU A 464 -11.47 6.97 48.25
CA LEU A 464 -11.06 6.73 46.87
C LEU A 464 -10.79 8.04 46.10
N GLU A 465 -11.48 9.13 46.40
CA GLU A 465 -11.31 10.40 45.68
C GLU A 465 -9.88 10.96 45.77
N PRO A 466 -9.20 10.94 46.93
CA PRO A 466 -7.79 11.35 47.03
C PRO A 466 -6.83 10.46 46.24
N GLN A 467 -7.25 9.24 45.87
CA GLN A 467 -6.43 8.28 45.12
C GLN A 467 -6.50 8.51 43.60
N ARG A 468 -7.32 9.45 43.12
CA ARG A 468 -7.37 9.85 41.71
C ARG A 468 -7.15 11.35 41.52
N ARG A 469 -6.81 11.75 40.30
CA ARG A 469 -6.66 13.16 39.90
C ARG A 469 -7.24 13.35 38.52
N LYS A 470 -7.72 14.57 38.22
CA LYS A 470 -8.07 14.96 36.86
C LYS A 470 -6.82 15.45 36.13
N GLN A 471 -6.48 14.77 35.04
CA GLN A 471 -5.45 15.22 34.12
C GLN A 471 -6.09 15.95 32.95
N ARG A 472 -5.72 17.22 32.75
CA ARG A 472 -6.07 17.99 31.55
C ARG A 472 -5.10 17.64 30.42
N PHE A 473 -5.64 17.51 29.21
CA PHE A 473 -4.85 17.31 28.00
C PHE A 473 -5.35 18.15 26.84
N VAL A 474 -4.46 18.45 25.89
CA VAL A 474 -4.79 19.06 24.60
C VAL A 474 -4.26 18.17 23.49
N LEU A 475 -5.11 17.88 22.50
CA LEU A 475 -4.75 17.07 21.34
C LEU A 475 -4.44 17.97 20.15
N TYR A 476 -3.24 17.81 19.59
CA TYR A 476 -2.79 18.47 18.37
C TYR A 476 -2.69 17.46 17.25
N GLN A 477 -3.25 17.80 16.10
CA GLN A 477 -3.28 16.91 14.95
C GLN A 477 -2.73 17.61 13.72
N LEU A 478 -2.01 16.87 12.88
CA LEU A 478 -1.61 17.38 11.57
C LEU A 478 -2.84 17.85 10.78
N GLN A 479 -2.74 19.05 10.22
CA GLN A 479 -3.71 19.54 9.26
C GLN A 479 -3.42 18.89 7.91
N LEU A 480 -4.27 17.93 7.56
CA LEU A 480 -4.16 17.20 6.32
C LEU A 480 -4.78 18.02 5.19
N ASP A 481 -4.14 17.93 4.03
CA ASP A 481 -4.62 18.53 2.79
C ASP A 481 -4.81 17.44 1.74
N GLU A 482 -5.62 17.74 0.73
CA GLU A 482 -5.87 16.85 -0.39
C GLU A 482 -4.84 16.97 -1.52
N GLN A 483 -4.00 18.01 -1.51
CA GLN A 483 -3.02 18.31 -2.55
C GLN A 483 -1.57 18.05 -2.14
N LYS A 484 -1.24 18.17 -0.84
CA LYS A 484 0.11 17.96 -0.32
C LYS A 484 0.17 16.88 0.76
N ALA A 485 0.94 15.82 0.51
CA ALA A 485 1.20 14.80 1.53
C ALA A 485 2.27 15.30 2.52
N ILE A 486 2.11 14.91 3.79
CA ILE A 486 3.08 15.17 4.85
C ILE A 486 3.84 13.86 5.10
N PRO A 487 5.15 13.76 4.78
CA PRO A 487 5.88 12.48 4.73
C PRO A 487 5.80 11.60 5.99
N PHE A 488 5.60 12.22 7.15
CA PHE A 488 5.51 11.59 8.47
C PHE A 488 4.08 11.48 9.02
N ALA A 489 3.05 11.90 8.26
CA ALA A 489 1.67 11.72 8.69
C ALA A 489 1.36 10.23 8.91
N PHE A 490 0.78 9.92 10.07
CA PHE A 490 0.45 8.57 10.51
C PHE A 490 1.64 7.61 10.62
N LYS A 491 2.83 8.15 10.89
CA LYS A 491 4.06 7.36 11.09
C LYS A 491 4.71 7.68 12.44
N ASP A 492 5.66 6.84 12.82
CA ASP A 492 6.52 7.06 13.98
C ASP A 492 7.44 8.29 13.79
N ILE A 493 8.19 8.60 14.84
CA ILE A 493 9.12 9.72 14.90
C ILE A 493 10.28 9.55 13.92
N THR A 494 10.65 8.32 13.57
CA THR A 494 11.73 8.09 12.60
C THR A 494 11.36 8.64 11.24
N ALA A 495 10.10 8.50 10.82
CA ALA A 495 9.63 9.14 9.58
C ALA A 495 9.64 10.68 9.64
N LEU A 496 9.47 11.27 10.83
CA LEU A 496 9.56 12.71 11.05
C LEU A 496 11.02 13.19 10.95
N GLU A 497 11.94 12.43 11.52
CA GLU A 497 13.40 12.65 11.43
C GLU A 497 13.88 12.51 9.97
N ASP A 498 13.43 11.47 9.25
CA ASP A 498 13.69 11.27 7.82
C ASP A 498 13.15 12.40 6.94
N ALA A 499 12.10 13.08 7.39
CA ALA A 499 11.52 14.25 6.72
C ALA A 499 12.31 15.55 7.01
N GLY A 500 13.40 15.48 7.77
CA GLY A 500 14.29 16.60 8.08
C GLY A 500 13.87 17.43 9.29
N TYR A 501 12.98 16.91 10.15
CA TYR A 501 12.54 17.60 11.36
C TYR A 501 13.16 16.97 12.62
N GLU A 502 13.72 17.77 13.50
CA GLU A 502 14.15 17.29 14.83
C GLU A 502 12.98 17.20 15.83
N GLN A 503 11.93 17.97 15.58
CA GLN A 503 10.75 18.11 16.45
C GLN A 503 9.51 18.32 15.58
N PRO A 504 8.30 17.98 16.08
CA PRO A 504 7.07 18.18 15.31
C PRO A 504 6.86 19.65 14.95
N PRO A 505 6.76 20.00 13.65
CA PRO A 505 6.64 21.39 13.22
C PRO A 505 5.22 21.89 13.52
N ALA A 506 5.04 22.56 14.66
CA ALA A 506 3.74 22.98 15.17
C ALA A 506 2.87 23.76 14.15
N ALA A 507 3.47 24.50 13.21
CA ALA A 507 2.75 25.19 12.12
C ALA A 507 1.97 24.26 11.16
N LEU A 508 2.29 22.97 11.13
CA LEU A 508 1.55 21.95 10.37
C LEU A 508 0.40 21.33 11.17
N TYR A 509 0.26 21.69 12.45
CA TYR A 509 -0.74 21.12 13.35
C TYR A 509 -1.86 22.12 13.61
N TYR A 510 -3.01 21.60 14.01
CA TYR A 510 -4.11 22.36 14.57
C TYR A 510 -4.55 21.76 15.91
N VAL A 511 -5.20 22.56 16.75
CA VAL A 511 -5.77 22.11 18.03
C VAL A 511 -7.05 21.33 17.77
N ALA A 512 -7.00 20.01 17.88
CA ALA A 512 -8.16 19.14 17.67
C ALA A 512 -9.19 19.23 18.81
N GLY A 513 -8.73 19.54 20.02
CA GLY A 513 -9.57 19.74 21.19
C GLY A 513 -8.80 19.62 22.50
N ALA A 514 -9.49 19.87 23.60
CA ALA A 514 -8.97 19.69 24.95
C ALA A 514 -9.97 18.87 25.77
N GLY A 515 -9.46 18.08 26.72
CA GLY A 515 -10.28 17.21 27.55
C GLY A 515 -9.68 16.98 28.93
N GLU A 516 -10.45 16.28 29.76
CA GLU A 516 -10.04 15.84 31.10
C GLU A 516 -10.22 14.32 31.21
N ILE A 517 -9.28 13.66 31.86
CA ILE A 517 -9.37 12.23 32.18
C ILE A 517 -8.96 11.98 33.63
N TYR A 518 -9.68 11.12 34.33
CA TYR A 518 -9.31 10.72 35.69
C TYR A 518 -8.21 9.67 35.65
N CYS A 519 -7.14 9.86 36.40
CA CYS A 519 -6.10 8.84 36.59
C CYS A 519 -5.78 8.64 38.06
N PRO A 520 -5.27 7.47 38.45
CA PRO A 520 -4.71 7.29 39.79
C PRO A 520 -3.69 8.38 40.12
N ALA A 521 -3.71 8.91 41.33
CA ALA A 521 -2.97 10.10 41.74
C ALA A 521 -1.44 9.95 41.62
N GLY A 522 -0.93 8.71 41.68
CA GLY A 522 0.49 8.38 41.48
C GLY A 522 0.83 7.85 40.08
N GLN A 523 -0.13 7.81 39.14
CA GLN A 523 0.11 7.23 37.82
C GLN A 523 1.15 8.04 37.04
N ALA A 524 2.13 7.33 36.47
CA ALA A 524 3.13 7.90 35.57
C ALA A 524 2.50 8.28 34.23
N ASP A 525 3.03 9.35 33.61
CA ASP A 525 2.53 9.88 32.34
C ASP A 525 2.50 8.81 31.23
N ASP A 526 3.47 7.90 31.19
CA ASP A 526 3.51 6.80 30.21
C ASP A 526 2.27 5.89 30.29
N ALA A 527 1.84 5.52 31.50
CA ALA A 527 0.67 4.66 31.68
C ALA A 527 -0.63 5.41 31.38
N LEU A 528 -0.69 6.68 31.78
CA LEU A 528 -1.80 7.58 31.46
C LEU A 528 -1.95 7.77 29.94
N LEU A 529 -0.86 8.03 29.22
CA LEU A 529 -0.86 8.27 27.78
C LEU A 529 -1.29 7.02 27.00
N LYS A 530 -0.84 5.83 27.41
CA LYS A 530 -1.30 4.55 26.83
C LYS A 530 -2.80 4.38 26.96
N ARG A 531 -3.35 4.66 28.14
CA ARG A 531 -4.80 4.60 28.37
C ARG A 531 -5.53 5.67 27.55
N LEU A 532 -5.04 6.90 27.54
CA LEU A 532 -5.61 7.99 26.74
C LEU A 532 -5.64 7.62 25.25
N PHE A 533 -4.59 6.98 24.73
CA PHE A 533 -4.61 6.45 23.36
C PHE A 533 -5.70 5.40 23.18
N ALA A 534 -5.75 4.39 24.05
CA ALA A 534 -6.78 3.35 23.97
C ALA A 534 -8.20 3.94 23.99
N ASP A 535 -8.41 5.01 24.77
CA ASP A 535 -9.69 5.68 24.86
C ASP A 535 -10.05 6.48 23.61
N CYS A 536 -9.07 7.22 23.10
CA CYS A 536 -9.23 8.15 21.98
C CYS A 536 -8.98 7.54 20.60
N ARG A 537 -8.53 6.29 20.53
CA ARG A 537 -8.13 5.58 19.29
C ARG A 537 -9.30 5.36 18.34
N GLU A 538 -10.51 5.15 18.86
CA GLU A 538 -11.72 4.94 18.06
C GLU A 538 -12.63 6.16 18.05
N HIS A 539 -12.79 6.81 19.21
CA HIS A 539 -13.67 7.96 19.38
C HIS A 539 -12.97 9.02 20.23
N LEU A 540 -12.99 10.27 19.80
CA LEU A 540 -12.52 11.36 20.65
C LEU A 540 -13.57 11.72 21.71
N PRO A 541 -13.16 12.27 22.87
CA PRO A 541 -14.09 12.77 23.87
C PRO A 541 -14.95 13.91 23.34
N GLU A 542 -16.10 14.11 23.98
CA GLU A 542 -17.04 15.18 23.65
C GLU A 542 -16.33 16.56 23.71
N GLY A 543 -16.59 17.40 22.70
CA GLY A 543 -15.93 18.71 22.54
C GLY A 543 -14.66 18.71 21.70
N CYS A 544 -14.04 17.55 21.43
CA CYS A 544 -12.95 17.43 20.47
C CYS A 544 -13.49 17.28 19.04
N ARG A 545 -12.99 18.08 18.09
CA ARG A 545 -13.46 18.13 16.68
C ARG A 545 -12.52 17.46 15.68
N GLY A 546 -11.52 16.73 16.17
CA GLY A 546 -10.53 16.04 15.36
C GLY A 546 -10.91 14.62 14.92
N ARG A 547 -9.95 13.94 14.30
CA ARG A 547 -10.02 12.50 13.98
C ARG A 547 -9.60 11.66 15.20
N PRO A 548 -9.91 10.37 15.29
CA PRO A 548 -9.41 9.52 16.36
C PRO A 548 -7.88 9.59 16.50
N MET A 549 -7.39 9.49 17.74
CA MET A 549 -5.97 9.65 18.06
C MET A 549 -5.15 8.59 17.33
N THR A 550 -4.06 9.00 16.70
CA THR A 550 -3.22 8.10 15.90
C THR A 550 -1.76 8.55 15.89
N LEU A 551 -0.91 7.77 15.24
CA LEU A 551 0.49 8.12 14.99
C LEU A 551 0.62 9.53 14.40
N SER A 552 1.69 10.24 14.73
CA SER A 552 1.95 11.63 14.37
C SER A 552 1.09 12.70 15.02
N ASP A 553 0.15 12.33 15.90
CA ASP A 553 -0.50 13.32 16.76
C ASP A 553 0.44 13.73 17.90
N VAL A 554 0.20 14.91 18.48
CA VAL A 554 0.91 15.41 19.66
C VAL A 554 -0.09 15.64 20.78
N VAL A 555 0.20 15.07 21.95
CA VAL A 555 -0.58 15.24 23.18
C VAL A 555 0.17 16.18 24.12
N GLU A 556 -0.49 17.26 24.54
CA GLU A 556 -0.04 18.09 25.65
C GLU A 556 -0.69 17.61 26.94
N LEU A 557 0.12 17.40 27.98
CA LEU A 557 -0.35 17.19 29.35
C LEU A 557 -0.07 18.45 30.17
N ASP A 558 -1.11 18.98 30.80
CA ASP A 558 -1.04 20.16 31.66
C ASP A 558 -0.84 19.75 33.13
N HIS A 559 0.33 20.04 33.68
CA HIS A 559 0.69 19.80 35.08
C HIS A 559 0.61 21.08 35.93
N GLY A 560 -0.10 22.11 35.45
CA GLY A 560 -0.28 23.40 36.10
C GLY A 560 0.95 24.32 35.95
N ALA A 561 2.06 23.98 36.61
CA ALA A 561 3.30 24.75 36.56
C ALA A 561 4.12 24.51 35.28
N ARG A 562 3.88 23.38 34.61
CA ARG A 562 4.56 23.00 33.36
C ARG A 562 3.60 22.29 32.42
N ARG A 563 3.96 22.30 31.14
CA ARG A 563 3.29 21.54 30.08
C ARG A 563 4.29 20.64 29.39
N ASP A 564 3.92 19.38 29.25
CA ASP A 564 4.74 18.36 28.60
C ASP A 564 4.06 17.91 27.31
N TYR A 565 4.85 17.72 26.25
CA TYR A 565 4.33 17.36 24.92
C TYR A 565 4.87 16.00 24.50
N TYR A 566 3.99 15.17 23.96
CA TYR A 566 4.29 13.80 23.61
C TYR A 566 3.83 13.50 22.19
N TYR A 567 4.75 13.06 21.35
CA TYR A 567 4.46 12.54 20.02
C TYR A 567 3.99 11.09 20.13
N VAL A 568 2.88 10.76 19.45
CA VAL A 568 2.36 9.39 19.36
C VAL A 568 3.25 8.59 18.41
N ASN A 569 4.09 7.71 18.97
CA ASN A 569 5.23 7.05 18.32
C ASN A 569 5.06 5.53 18.06
N GLY A 570 3.87 4.98 18.33
CA GLY A 570 3.59 3.56 18.19
C GLY A 570 2.20 3.26 18.74
N GLN A 571 1.72 2.02 18.59
CA GLN A 571 0.41 1.62 19.14
C GLN A 571 0.29 1.84 20.66
N GLU A 572 1.42 1.91 21.39
CA GLU A 572 1.46 2.22 22.82
C GLU A 572 2.74 2.97 23.24
N GLN A 573 3.38 3.72 22.32
CA GLN A 573 4.64 4.40 22.60
C GLN A 573 4.51 5.90 22.42
N PHE A 574 5.00 6.67 23.40
CA PHE A 574 4.97 8.11 23.39
C PHE A 574 6.39 8.65 23.55
N LYS A 575 6.80 9.55 22.66
CA LYS A 575 8.11 10.20 22.74
C LYS A 575 7.93 11.64 23.18
N ARG A 576 8.57 12.03 24.28
CA ARG A 576 8.56 13.43 24.73
C ARG A 576 9.26 14.32 23.70
N VAL A 577 8.63 15.42 23.33
CA VAL A 577 9.07 16.35 22.28
C VAL A 577 9.01 17.80 22.73
N LYS A 578 9.73 18.67 22.03
CA LYS A 578 9.51 20.12 22.10
C LYS A 578 8.44 20.50 21.10
N PHE A 579 7.45 21.25 21.52
CA PHE A 579 6.34 21.66 20.67
C PHE A 579 5.89 23.07 21.05
N SER A 580 5.68 23.93 20.06
CA SER A 580 5.30 25.33 20.26
C SER A 580 3.80 25.50 20.00
N PRO A 581 2.93 25.38 21.01
CA PRO A 581 1.48 25.40 20.80
C PRO A 581 0.97 26.72 20.19
N MET A 582 1.69 27.83 20.37
CA MET A 582 1.35 29.12 19.76
C MET A 582 1.44 29.13 18.23
N LEU A 583 2.22 28.22 17.64
CA LEU A 583 2.34 28.09 16.19
C LEU A 583 1.28 27.14 15.60
N ALA A 584 0.61 26.35 16.45
CA ALA A 584 -0.48 25.49 16.00
C ALA A 584 -1.70 26.33 15.63
N LYS A 585 -2.37 25.91 14.56
CA LYS A 585 -3.57 26.59 14.07
C LYS A 585 -4.74 26.33 15.03
N LYS A 586 -5.63 27.31 15.15
CA LYS A 586 -6.89 27.14 15.88
C LYS A 586 -7.92 26.49 14.95
N ALA A 587 -8.64 25.48 15.46
CA ALA A 587 -9.70 24.78 14.74
C ALA A 587 -10.91 25.67 14.48
#